data_AF-A0A7Y5RNH8-F1
#
_entry.id   AF-A0A7Y5RNH8-F1
#
_cell.length_a   1.000
_cell.length_b   1.000
_cell.length_c   1.000
_cell.angle_alpha   90.00
_cell.angle_beta   90.00
_cell.angle_gamma   90.00
#
_symmetry.space_group_name_H-M   'P 1'
#
loop_
_entity.id
_entity.type
_entity.pdbx_description
1 polymer ?
#
loop_
_entity_poly.entity_id
_entity_poly.type
_entity_poly.pdbx_seq_one_letter_code
_entity_poly.pdbx_strand_id
1 'polypeptide(L)'
;MKLNPVIIGTGLGLACLTYAGIAIAARGDTTQPNREFLVEMAYSHAGESQREYVDEQGQPLLRDGLVEQPVPPGTLYRNQRTFPFSPVSDEGMSGEADRAEREWTIPASLQYWEASGCEPVKFDESEWAKQGKQLYEWNCSACHGVKGDAKTVVNDRAVSPGASIKSLIDPNGNAMKRGDGWIYHAITHGTGVMASHADKVNPVDRWKVILYLRTLQGK
;
A
#
# COMPACT_ATOMS: atom_id res chain seq x y z
N MET A 1 -7.68 64.24 41.01
CA MET A 1 -8.02 63.00 41.75
C MET A 1 -6.87 62.01 41.57
N LYS A 2 -6.10 61.72 42.63
CA LYS A 2 -5.07 60.67 42.60
C LYS A 2 -5.76 59.34 42.95
N LEU A 3 -5.85 58.42 42.00
CA LEU A 3 -6.40 57.08 42.23
C LEU A 3 -5.55 56.34 43.26
N ASN A 4 -6.21 55.62 44.17
CA ASN A 4 -5.54 54.89 45.25
C ASN A 4 -4.70 53.74 44.65
N PRO A 5 -3.38 53.70 44.89
CA PRO A 5 -2.50 52.67 44.34
C PRO A 5 -2.91 51.25 44.74
N VAL A 6 -3.60 51.09 45.87
CA VAL A 6 -4.16 49.80 46.30
C VAL A 6 -5.30 49.34 45.39
N ILE A 7 -6.17 50.26 44.96
CA ILE A 7 -7.30 49.96 44.06
C ILE A 7 -6.81 49.62 42.64
N ILE A 8 -5.74 50.31 42.19
CA ILE A 8 -5.10 50.01 40.90
C ILE A 8 -4.43 48.63 40.94
N GLY A 9 -3.71 48.32 42.01
CA GLY A 9 -3.03 47.04 42.18
C GLY A 9 -3.98 45.84 42.28
N THR A 10 -5.09 45.96 43.02
CA THR A 10 -6.09 44.89 43.11
C THR A 10 -6.86 44.69 41.82
N GLY A 11 -7.19 45.77 41.09
CA GLY A 11 -7.82 45.70 39.77
C GLY A 11 -6.94 45.01 38.72
N LEU A 12 -5.64 45.32 38.69
CA LEU A 12 -4.67 44.65 37.81
C LEU A 12 -4.48 43.17 38.16
N GLY A 13 -4.44 42.82 39.46
CA GLY A 13 -4.35 41.42 39.89
C GLY A 13 -5.54 40.57 39.44
N LEU A 14 -6.77 41.10 39.57
CA LEU A 14 -7.99 40.45 39.11
C LEU A 14 -8.05 40.32 37.58
N ALA A 15 -7.59 41.34 36.85
CA ALA A 15 -7.50 41.29 35.39
C ALA A 15 -6.50 40.22 34.89
N CYS A 16 -5.35 40.08 35.55
CA CYS A 16 -4.38 39.04 35.19
C CYS A 16 -4.89 37.62 35.48
N LEU A 17 -5.58 37.41 36.62
CA LEU A 17 -6.13 36.09 36.96
C LEU A 17 -7.28 35.68 36.02
N THR A 18 -8.14 36.63 35.65
CA THR A 18 -9.20 36.38 34.67
C THR A 18 -8.63 36.10 33.28
N TYR A 19 -7.63 36.85 32.84
CA TYR A 19 -6.94 36.57 31.56
C TYR A 19 -6.24 35.20 31.57
N ALA A 20 -5.55 34.83 32.65
CA ALA A 20 -4.91 33.52 32.77
C ALA A 20 -5.94 32.37 32.79
N GLY A 21 -7.06 32.54 33.48
CA GLY A 21 -8.16 31.57 33.48
C GLY A 21 -8.78 31.38 32.09
N ILE A 22 -9.02 32.48 31.36
CA ILE A 22 -9.50 32.44 29.97
C ILE A 22 -8.45 31.78 29.07
N ALA A 23 -7.16 32.11 29.22
CA ALA A 23 -6.09 31.51 28.42
C ALA A 23 -5.92 30.00 28.67
N ILE A 24 -6.15 29.53 29.89
CA ILE A 24 -6.14 28.09 30.24
C ILE A 24 -7.40 27.40 29.69
N ALA A 25 -8.58 28.01 29.83
CA ALA A 25 -9.82 27.46 29.29
C ALA A 25 -9.89 27.49 27.75
N ALA A 26 -9.19 28.45 27.13
CA ALA A 26 -9.04 28.56 25.68
C ALA A 26 -7.93 27.66 25.12
N ARG A 27 -7.11 27.01 25.96
CA ARG A 27 -6.25 25.92 25.50
C ARG A 27 -7.16 24.73 25.21
N GLY A 28 -7.48 24.55 23.93
CA GLY A 28 -8.13 23.35 23.45
C GLY A 28 -7.33 22.12 23.87
N ASP A 29 -8.04 21.07 24.29
CA ASP A 29 -7.44 19.77 24.51
C ASP A 29 -6.95 19.22 23.16
N THR A 30 -5.64 19.17 22.97
CA THR A 30 -5.03 18.69 21.72
C THR A 30 -5.17 17.18 21.53
N THR A 31 -5.71 16.47 22.52
CA THR A 31 -6.03 15.04 22.41
C THR A 31 -7.39 14.78 21.78
N GLN A 32 -8.22 15.82 21.64
CA GLN A 32 -9.55 15.74 21.04
C GLN A 32 -9.61 16.56 19.75
N PRO A 33 -10.47 16.17 18.79
CA PRO A 33 -10.80 17.01 17.65
C PRO A 33 -11.31 18.39 18.09
N ASN A 34 -11.07 19.40 17.25
CA ASN A 34 -11.60 20.73 17.50
C ASN A 34 -13.13 20.73 17.46
N ARG A 35 -13.73 21.70 18.16
CA ARG A 35 -15.16 21.96 18.04
C ARG A 35 -15.46 22.54 16.66
N GLU A 36 -16.50 22.03 16.04
CA GLU A 36 -16.95 22.48 14.73
C GLU A 36 -18.28 23.24 14.84
N PHE A 37 -18.49 24.22 13.97
CA PHE A 37 -19.69 25.04 13.92
C PHE A 37 -20.22 25.04 12.47
N LEU A 38 -21.52 24.79 12.29
CA LEU A 38 -22.20 24.62 11.00
C LEU A 38 -21.69 23.40 10.20
N VAL A 39 -21.94 22.20 10.74
CA VAL A 39 -21.41 20.92 10.21
C VAL A 39 -22.40 20.16 9.31
N GLU A 40 -23.51 20.78 8.91
CA GLU A 40 -24.60 20.11 8.21
C GLU A 40 -24.17 19.48 6.87
N MET A 41 -23.06 19.95 6.28
CA MET A 41 -22.45 19.40 5.06
C MET A 41 -20.95 19.11 5.22
N ALA A 42 -20.44 19.08 6.46
CA ALA A 42 -19.03 18.81 6.73
C ALA A 42 -18.68 17.32 6.55
N TYR A 43 -19.67 16.44 6.76
CA TYR A 43 -19.54 14.99 6.65
C TYR A 43 -20.47 14.48 5.56
N SER A 44 -19.97 13.55 4.75
CA SER A 44 -20.77 12.96 3.68
C SER A 44 -21.80 12.00 4.25
N HIS A 45 -23.06 12.16 3.83
CA HIS A 45 -24.11 11.16 4.05
C HIS A 45 -23.94 9.94 3.13
N ALA A 46 -23.22 10.10 2.00
CA ALA A 46 -22.95 9.00 1.09
C ALA A 46 -21.78 8.15 1.63
N GLY A 47 -21.85 6.84 1.39
CA GLY A 47 -20.74 5.93 1.70
C GLY A 47 -19.50 6.28 0.89
N GLU A 48 -18.55 6.97 1.52
CA GLU A 48 -17.23 7.26 0.95
C GLU A 48 -16.32 6.02 1.05
N SER A 49 -15.40 5.88 0.10
CA SER A 49 -14.42 4.80 0.12
C SER A 49 -13.60 4.83 1.40
N GLN A 50 -13.29 3.66 1.95
CA GLN A 50 -12.51 3.50 3.20
C GLN A 50 -13.16 4.12 4.46
N ARG A 51 -14.46 4.44 4.42
CA ARG A 51 -15.22 4.83 5.61
C ARG A 51 -16.00 3.67 6.21
N GLU A 52 -16.30 3.83 7.49
CA GLU A 52 -17.35 3.05 8.13
C GLU A 52 -18.73 3.53 7.65
N TYR A 53 -19.64 2.59 7.48
CA TYR A 53 -21.03 2.84 7.11
C TYR A 53 -21.91 2.64 8.33
N VAL A 54 -22.17 3.73 9.04
CA VAL A 54 -22.87 3.76 10.33
C VAL A 54 -24.10 4.65 10.28
N ASP A 55 -25.07 4.39 11.16
CA ASP A 55 -26.21 5.29 11.38
C ASP A 55 -25.81 6.53 12.22
N GLU A 56 -26.77 7.40 12.49
CA GLU A 56 -26.58 8.61 13.30
C GLU A 56 -26.14 8.31 14.75
N GLN A 57 -26.36 7.09 15.22
CA GLN A 57 -25.97 6.60 16.54
C GLN A 57 -24.65 5.81 16.50
N GLY A 58 -23.96 5.81 15.35
CA GLY A 58 -22.69 5.13 15.15
C GLY A 58 -22.82 3.60 15.07
N GLN A 59 -24.03 3.06 14.86
CA GLN A 59 -24.22 1.61 14.71
C GLN A 59 -23.94 1.19 13.27
N PRO A 60 -23.22 0.07 13.07
CA PRO A 60 -22.88 -0.40 11.73
C PRO A 60 -24.12 -0.82 10.95
N LEU A 61 -24.28 -0.28 9.74
CA LEU A 61 -25.38 -0.61 8.83
C LEU A 61 -25.12 -1.90 8.02
N LEU A 62 -23.85 -2.27 7.87
CA LEU A 62 -23.39 -3.48 7.18
C LEU A 62 -22.73 -4.42 8.18
N ARG A 63 -22.60 -5.71 7.81
CA ARG A 63 -22.14 -6.78 8.72
C ARG A 63 -20.79 -6.48 9.38
N ASP A 64 -19.87 -5.88 8.64
CA ASP A 64 -18.53 -5.49 9.08
C ASP A 64 -18.40 -3.97 9.32
N GLY A 65 -19.50 -3.22 9.17
CA GLY A 65 -19.53 -1.77 9.31
C GLY A 65 -18.76 -1.01 8.24
N LEU A 66 -18.27 -1.64 7.17
CA LEU A 66 -17.47 -0.99 6.13
C LEU A 66 -18.31 -0.68 4.89
N VAL A 67 -18.09 0.48 4.28
CA VAL A 67 -18.69 0.80 2.97
C VAL A 67 -18.22 -0.20 1.90
N GLU A 68 -16.93 -0.53 1.92
CA GLU A 68 -16.29 -1.42 0.94
C GLU A 68 -16.57 -2.88 1.28
N GLN A 69 -17.48 -3.49 0.53
CA GLN A 69 -17.79 -4.92 0.65
C GLN A 69 -16.97 -5.75 -0.33
N PRO A 70 -16.56 -6.97 0.05
CA PRO A 70 -15.84 -7.85 -0.86
C PRO A 70 -16.72 -8.18 -2.06
N VAL A 71 -16.09 -8.20 -3.22
CA VAL A 71 -16.76 -8.53 -4.49
C VAL A 71 -17.16 -10.00 -4.48
N PRO A 72 -18.33 -10.37 -5.05
CA PRO A 72 -18.70 -11.77 -5.17
C PRO A 72 -17.62 -12.58 -5.91
N PRO A 73 -17.23 -13.77 -5.41
CA PRO A 73 -16.21 -14.59 -6.07
C PRO A 73 -16.57 -14.92 -7.53
N GLY A 74 -15.59 -14.85 -8.42
CA GLY A 74 -15.77 -15.10 -9.85
C GLY A 74 -16.26 -13.90 -10.66
N THR A 75 -16.48 -12.74 -10.04
CA THR A 75 -16.83 -11.50 -10.75
C THR A 75 -15.66 -11.05 -11.63
N LEU A 76 -15.94 -10.82 -12.92
CA LEU A 76 -15.02 -10.19 -13.86
C LEU A 76 -15.56 -8.82 -14.27
N TYR A 77 -14.78 -7.78 -14.01
CA TYR A 77 -15.12 -6.43 -14.45
C TYR A 77 -14.91 -6.28 -15.96
N ARG A 78 -15.60 -5.30 -16.53
CA ARG A 78 -15.40 -4.93 -17.94
C ARG A 78 -13.96 -4.51 -18.16
N ASN A 79 -13.35 -5.01 -19.23
CA ASN A 79 -11.94 -4.74 -19.57
C ASN A 79 -10.97 -5.13 -18.45
N GLN A 80 -11.32 -6.12 -17.63
CA GLN A 80 -10.40 -6.73 -16.69
C GLN A 80 -10.20 -8.19 -17.08
N ARG A 81 -8.93 -8.59 -17.23
CA ARG A 81 -8.55 -9.99 -17.27
C ARG A 81 -7.61 -10.33 -16.13
N THR A 82 -7.84 -11.51 -15.57
CA THR A 82 -7.05 -12.06 -14.48
C THR A 82 -5.76 -12.63 -15.03
N PHE A 83 -4.72 -12.63 -14.20
CA PHE A 83 -3.51 -13.40 -14.50
C PHE A 83 -3.92 -14.89 -14.71
N PRO A 84 -3.58 -15.51 -15.86
CA PRO A 84 -4.19 -16.78 -16.27
C PRO A 84 -3.58 -18.03 -15.61
N PHE A 85 -2.61 -17.85 -14.72
CA PHE A 85 -1.95 -18.93 -13.99
C PHE A 85 -2.43 -18.94 -12.54
N SER A 86 -2.87 -20.10 -12.07
CA SER A 86 -3.46 -20.26 -10.73
C SER A 86 -2.44 -19.93 -9.63
N PRO A 87 -2.90 -19.46 -8.45
CA PRO A 87 -2.07 -19.48 -7.24
C PRO A 87 -1.57 -20.90 -6.95
N VAL A 88 -0.46 -20.96 -6.24
CA VAL A 88 0.21 -22.19 -5.80
C VAL A 88 -0.71 -22.95 -4.84
N SER A 89 -0.97 -24.23 -5.09
CA SER A 89 -1.45 -25.14 -4.04
C SER A 89 -0.30 -25.46 -3.08
N ASP A 90 -0.60 -25.92 -1.87
CA ASP A 90 0.39 -26.23 -0.81
C ASP A 90 1.55 -27.17 -1.22
N GLU A 91 1.51 -27.74 -2.42
CA GLU A 91 2.50 -28.64 -3.04
C GLU A 91 3.66 -27.93 -3.75
N GLY A 92 3.75 -26.60 -3.64
CA GLY A 92 4.90 -25.82 -4.11
C GLY A 92 4.72 -25.24 -5.51
N MET A 93 5.52 -24.23 -5.81
CA MET A 93 5.38 -23.33 -6.98
C MET A 93 5.46 -24.03 -8.35
N SER A 94 5.74 -25.32 -8.42
CA SER A 94 6.36 -25.97 -9.57
C SER A 94 5.44 -26.19 -10.77
N GLY A 95 4.11 -26.21 -10.61
CA GLY A 95 3.22 -26.40 -11.75
C GLY A 95 3.01 -25.12 -12.55
N GLU A 96 2.22 -24.22 -11.97
CA GLU A 96 1.74 -23.03 -12.64
C GLU A 96 2.77 -21.90 -12.71
N ALA A 97 3.68 -21.77 -11.74
CA ALA A 97 4.74 -20.76 -11.83
C ALA A 97 5.78 -21.16 -12.87
N ASP A 98 6.09 -22.45 -13.02
CA ASP A 98 6.97 -22.94 -14.09
C ASP A 98 6.30 -22.79 -15.46
N ARG A 99 4.99 -22.96 -15.53
CA ARG A 99 4.21 -22.68 -16.76
C ARG A 99 4.22 -21.19 -17.09
N ALA A 100 4.01 -20.32 -16.10
CA ALA A 100 4.11 -18.88 -16.25
C ALA A 100 5.52 -18.46 -16.70
N GLU A 101 6.58 -19.09 -16.21
CA GLU A 101 7.94 -18.83 -16.67
C GLU A 101 8.12 -19.06 -18.17
N ARG A 102 7.50 -20.12 -18.71
CA ARG A 102 7.61 -20.49 -20.12
C ARG A 102 6.70 -19.66 -21.02
N GLU A 103 5.48 -19.40 -20.57
CA GLU A 103 4.42 -18.84 -21.40
C GLU A 103 4.21 -17.33 -21.18
N TRP A 104 4.44 -16.84 -19.97
CA TRP A 104 4.21 -15.45 -19.60
C TRP A 104 5.46 -14.61 -19.85
N THR A 105 5.49 -14.01 -21.02
CA THR A 105 6.52 -13.04 -21.46
C THR A 105 5.90 -11.67 -21.66
N ILE A 106 6.71 -10.61 -21.75
CA ILE A 106 6.21 -9.26 -22.03
C ILE A 106 5.33 -9.25 -23.30
N PRO A 107 5.76 -9.76 -24.46
CA PRO A 107 4.90 -9.78 -25.65
C PRO A 107 3.59 -10.56 -25.46
N ALA A 108 3.64 -11.74 -24.84
CA ALA A 108 2.44 -12.54 -24.59
C ALA A 108 1.46 -11.81 -23.65
N SER A 109 1.97 -11.13 -22.63
CA SER A 109 1.15 -10.37 -21.68
C SER A 109 0.52 -9.11 -22.32
N LEU A 110 1.25 -8.42 -23.21
CA LEU A 110 0.73 -7.27 -23.94
C LEU A 110 -0.37 -7.68 -24.92
N GLN A 111 -0.16 -8.76 -25.66
CA GLN A 111 -1.18 -9.33 -26.54
C GLN A 111 -2.44 -9.75 -25.75
N TYR A 112 -2.25 -10.36 -24.58
CA TYR A 112 -3.35 -10.72 -23.70
C TYR A 112 -4.13 -9.48 -23.21
N TRP A 113 -3.42 -8.40 -22.88
CA TRP A 113 -4.01 -7.13 -22.47
C TRP A 113 -4.82 -6.46 -23.60
N GLU A 114 -4.27 -6.40 -24.81
CA GLU A 114 -4.96 -5.85 -25.98
C GLU A 114 -6.22 -6.67 -26.31
N ALA A 115 -6.15 -8.00 -26.26
CA ALA A 115 -7.30 -8.89 -26.46
C ALA A 115 -8.39 -8.76 -25.36
N SER A 116 -8.12 -7.99 -24.31
CA SER A 116 -9.07 -7.70 -23.22
C SER A 116 -9.91 -6.46 -23.49
N GLY A 117 -9.66 -5.72 -24.58
CA GLY A 117 -10.33 -4.44 -24.85
C GLY A 117 -9.82 -3.30 -23.97
N CYS A 118 -8.68 -3.51 -23.30
CA CYS A 118 -7.97 -2.46 -22.59
C CYS A 118 -7.22 -1.54 -23.57
N GLU A 119 -6.87 -0.34 -23.13
CA GLU A 119 -6.02 0.55 -23.91
C GLU A 119 -4.65 -0.11 -24.20
N PRO A 120 -4.15 -0.04 -25.45
CA PRO A 120 -2.85 -0.56 -25.80
C PRO A 120 -1.75 0.05 -24.93
N VAL A 121 -0.87 -0.80 -24.40
CA VAL A 121 0.23 -0.34 -23.55
C VAL A 121 1.49 -0.20 -24.40
N LYS A 122 2.04 1.01 -24.48
CA LYS A 122 3.32 1.24 -25.14
C LYS A 122 4.46 0.65 -24.31
N PHE A 123 5.14 -0.35 -24.88
CA PHE A 123 6.35 -0.93 -24.30
C PHE A 123 7.59 -0.13 -24.68
N ASP A 124 8.35 0.28 -23.67
CA ASP A 124 9.70 0.85 -23.80
C ASP A 124 10.52 0.34 -22.62
N GLU A 125 11.46 -0.56 -22.90
CA GLU A 125 12.24 -1.24 -21.87
C GLU A 125 13.00 -0.27 -20.97
N SER A 126 13.59 0.77 -21.55
CA SER A 126 14.42 1.73 -20.82
C SER A 126 13.60 2.60 -19.87
N GLU A 127 12.43 3.05 -20.32
CA GLU A 127 11.50 3.83 -19.50
C GLU A 127 10.82 2.95 -18.45
N TRP A 128 10.47 1.72 -18.79
CA TRP A 128 9.88 0.77 -17.86
C TRP A 128 10.85 0.40 -16.74
N ALA A 129 12.13 0.16 -17.04
CA ALA A 129 13.13 -0.09 -16.01
C ALA A 129 13.32 1.11 -15.06
N LYS A 130 13.29 2.35 -15.59
CA LYS A 130 13.35 3.58 -14.77
C LYS A 130 12.14 3.69 -13.83
N GLN A 131 10.93 3.48 -14.34
CA GLN A 131 9.70 3.48 -13.52
C GLN A 131 9.71 2.32 -12.51
N GLY A 132 10.22 1.17 -12.92
CA GLY A 132 10.38 -0.04 -12.11
C GLY A 132 11.22 0.19 -10.87
N LYS A 133 12.24 1.05 -10.93
CA LYS A 133 13.04 1.45 -9.77
C LYS A 133 12.18 2.00 -8.64
N GLN A 134 11.33 2.97 -8.96
CA GLN A 134 10.49 3.63 -7.97
C GLN A 134 9.46 2.65 -7.38
N LEU A 135 8.85 1.83 -8.23
CA LEU A 135 7.90 0.79 -7.82
C LEU A 135 8.57 -0.26 -6.91
N TYR A 136 9.80 -0.67 -7.21
CA TYR A 136 10.59 -1.58 -6.40
C TYR A 136 10.95 -0.95 -5.04
N GLU A 137 11.39 0.31 -5.03
CA GLU A 137 11.72 1.02 -3.80
C GLU A 137 10.51 1.11 -2.86
N TRP A 138 9.32 1.37 -3.37
CA TRP A 138 8.10 1.45 -2.56
C TRP A 138 7.57 0.10 -2.07
N ASN A 139 7.58 -0.91 -2.93
CA ASN A 139 6.85 -2.16 -2.65
C ASN A 139 7.76 -3.31 -2.20
N CYS A 140 9.04 -3.30 -2.58
CA CYS A 140 9.91 -4.47 -2.42
C CYS A 140 11.10 -4.20 -1.49
N SER A 141 11.63 -2.98 -1.50
CA SER A 141 12.92 -2.67 -0.86
C SER A 141 12.90 -2.76 0.67
N ALA A 142 11.75 -2.60 1.31
CA ALA A 142 11.61 -2.75 2.77
C ALA A 142 12.02 -4.15 3.25
N CYS A 143 11.73 -5.18 2.44
CA CYS A 143 12.06 -6.57 2.73
C CYS A 143 13.36 -6.99 2.03
N HIS A 144 13.49 -6.71 0.73
CA HIS A 144 14.59 -7.20 -0.10
C HIS A 144 15.82 -6.26 -0.15
N GLY A 145 15.73 -5.06 0.43
CA GLY A 145 16.76 -4.04 0.40
C GLY A 145 16.78 -3.27 -0.93
N VAL A 146 17.26 -2.03 -0.92
CA VAL A 146 17.34 -1.18 -2.14
C VAL A 146 18.21 -1.83 -3.22
N LYS A 147 19.23 -2.59 -2.82
CA LYS A 147 20.15 -3.31 -3.71
C LYS A 147 19.72 -4.76 -3.99
N GLY A 148 18.60 -5.23 -3.42
CA GLY A 148 18.17 -6.62 -3.54
C GLY A 148 18.99 -7.63 -2.74
N ASP A 149 19.85 -7.18 -1.82
CA ASP A 149 20.76 -8.03 -1.03
C ASP A 149 20.11 -8.66 0.23
N ALA A 150 18.83 -8.37 0.46
CA ALA A 150 18.05 -8.79 1.64
C ALA A 150 18.67 -8.34 2.99
N LYS A 151 19.52 -7.32 2.99
CA LYS A 151 20.07 -6.72 4.22
C LYS A 151 19.14 -5.63 4.73
N THR A 152 18.11 -6.04 5.45
CA THR A 152 17.07 -5.14 5.96
C THR A 152 16.75 -5.44 7.41
N VAL A 153 16.33 -4.42 8.15
CA VAL A 153 15.80 -4.57 9.52
C VAL A 153 14.60 -5.52 9.59
N VAL A 154 13.85 -5.67 8.49
CA VAL A 154 12.75 -6.64 8.41
C VAL A 154 13.28 -8.07 8.40
N ASN A 155 14.37 -8.33 7.65
CA ASN A 155 15.01 -9.63 7.62
C ASN A 155 15.75 -9.95 8.94
N ASP A 156 16.40 -8.95 9.53
CA ASP A 156 17.14 -9.10 10.81
C ASP A 156 16.21 -9.43 11.99
N ARG A 157 14.96 -8.95 11.93
CA ARG A 157 13.92 -9.19 12.96
C ARG A 157 12.97 -10.32 12.58
N ALA A 158 13.41 -11.23 11.70
CA ALA A 158 12.65 -12.26 11.00
C ALA A 158 11.28 -12.61 11.60
N VAL A 159 10.25 -12.46 10.75
CA VAL A 159 8.81 -12.58 11.03
C VAL A 159 8.39 -13.97 11.58
N SER A 160 9.26 -14.98 11.50
CA SER A 160 9.08 -16.32 12.11
C SER A 160 10.41 -17.09 12.19
N PRO A 161 10.62 -18.00 13.16
CA PRO A 161 11.81 -18.84 13.22
C PRO A 161 12.00 -19.65 11.93
N GLY A 162 13.16 -19.51 11.28
CA GLY A 162 13.50 -20.24 10.04
C GLY A 162 13.02 -19.58 8.74
N ALA A 163 12.21 -18.52 8.81
CA ALA A 163 11.86 -17.70 7.66
C ALA A 163 12.95 -16.65 7.41
N SER A 164 13.65 -16.75 6.28
CA SER A 164 14.58 -15.70 5.83
C SER A 164 14.21 -15.19 4.45
N ILE A 165 14.19 -13.87 4.33
CA ILE A 165 14.05 -13.19 3.04
C ILE A 165 15.30 -13.50 2.24
N LYS A 166 15.11 -14.06 1.04
CA LYS A 166 16.21 -14.42 0.15
C LYS A 166 16.70 -13.18 -0.59
N SER A 167 18.02 -13.09 -0.76
CA SER A 167 18.64 -12.11 -1.64
C SER A 167 18.16 -12.33 -3.07
N LEU A 168 17.77 -11.24 -3.73
CA LEU A 168 17.34 -11.24 -5.11
C LEU A 168 18.52 -11.21 -6.08
N ILE A 169 19.72 -10.90 -5.60
CA ILE A 169 20.97 -10.84 -6.38
C ILE A 169 21.91 -12.01 -6.10
N ASP A 170 21.52 -12.98 -5.26
CA ASP A 170 22.29 -14.20 -5.03
C ASP A 170 22.30 -15.05 -6.32
N PRO A 171 23.46 -15.30 -6.96
CA PRO A 171 23.56 -16.12 -8.17
C PRO A 171 22.95 -17.52 -8.02
N ASN A 172 22.90 -18.05 -6.79
CA ASN A 172 22.32 -19.34 -6.49
C ASN A 172 20.82 -19.30 -6.16
N GLY A 173 20.25 -18.11 -5.98
CA GLY A 173 18.87 -17.90 -5.61
C GLY A 173 17.89 -18.04 -6.77
N ASN A 174 16.63 -18.33 -6.44
CA ASN A 174 15.56 -18.49 -7.44
C ASN A 174 15.35 -17.22 -8.28
N ALA A 175 15.40 -16.03 -7.68
CA ALA A 175 15.26 -14.78 -8.44
C ALA A 175 16.30 -14.63 -9.56
N MET A 176 17.51 -15.19 -9.38
CA MET A 176 18.57 -15.20 -10.40
C MET A 176 18.41 -16.35 -11.39
N LYS A 177 18.01 -17.54 -10.93
CA LYS A 177 17.94 -18.75 -11.76
C LYS A 177 16.67 -18.87 -12.60
N ARG A 178 15.57 -18.30 -12.14
CA ARG A 178 14.24 -18.39 -12.79
C ARG A 178 14.02 -17.23 -13.76
N GLY A 179 13.22 -17.48 -14.79
CA GLY A 179 12.78 -16.52 -15.79
C GLY A 179 11.74 -15.52 -15.26
N ASP A 180 11.44 -14.50 -16.08
CA ASP A 180 10.66 -13.35 -15.64
C ASP A 180 9.20 -13.68 -15.31
N GLY A 181 8.58 -14.59 -16.07
CA GLY A 181 7.22 -15.05 -15.80
C GLY A 181 7.06 -15.73 -14.43
N TRP A 182 8.11 -16.39 -13.93
CA TRP A 182 8.12 -16.95 -12.58
C TRP A 182 8.14 -15.85 -11.51
N ILE A 183 8.95 -14.81 -11.71
CA ILE A 183 9.02 -13.67 -10.79
C ILE A 183 7.68 -12.92 -10.81
N TYR A 184 7.07 -12.77 -11.98
CA TYR A 184 5.73 -12.21 -12.12
C TYR A 184 4.69 -13.00 -11.32
N HIS A 185 4.74 -14.34 -11.39
CA HIS A 185 3.89 -15.23 -10.61
C HIS A 185 4.11 -15.03 -9.11
N ALA A 186 5.37 -14.98 -8.67
CA ALA A 186 5.73 -14.73 -7.27
C ALA A 186 5.20 -13.38 -6.77
N ILE A 187 5.29 -12.30 -7.56
CA ILE A 187 4.71 -10.99 -7.19
C ILE A 187 3.18 -11.07 -7.11
N THR A 188 2.56 -11.81 -8.03
CA THR A 188 1.10 -11.90 -8.13
C THR A 188 0.48 -12.74 -7.02
N HIS A 189 1.05 -13.90 -6.70
CA HIS A 189 0.45 -14.87 -5.78
C HIS A 189 1.21 -15.03 -4.47
N GLY A 190 2.39 -14.44 -4.36
CA GLY A 190 3.29 -14.67 -3.23
C GLY A 190 4.18 -15.90 -3.42
N THR A 191 5.15 -16.06 -2.53
CA THR A 191 6.03 -17.24 -2.49
C THR A 191 6.59 -17.45 -1.09
N GLY A 192 6.42 -18.65 -0.53
CA GLY A 192 6.84 -18.97 0.83
C GLY A 192 6.23 -18.01 1.84
N VAL A 193 7.06 -17.15 2.44
CA VAL A 193 6.64 -16.13 3.42
C VAL A 193 6.30 -14.77 2.78
N MET A 194 6.54 -14.60 1.48
CA MET A 194 6.19 -13.38 0.76
C MET A 194 4.70 -13.42 0.41
N ALA A 195 3.93 -12.47 0.93
CA ALA A 195 2.53 -12.28 0.57
C ALA A 195 2.36 -11.85 -0.90
N SER A 196 1.17 -12.07 -1.45
CA SER A 196 0.77 -11.49 -2.73
C SER A 196 0.88 -9.97 -2.70
N HIS A 197 1.38 -9.38 -3.79
CA HIS A 197 1.41 -7.94 -4.03
C HIS A 197 0.42 -7.55 -5.14
N ALA A 198 -0.56 -8.40 -5.44
CA ALA A 198 -1.47 -8.17 -6.56
C ALA A 198 -2.35 -6.93 -6.38
N ASP A 199 -2.62 -6.55 -5.13
CA ASP A 199 -3.37 -5.37 -4.71
C ASP A 199 -2.52 -4.08 -4.68
N LYS A 200 -1.19 -4.21 -4.55
CA LYS A 200 -0.26 -3.07 -4.48
C LYS A 200 0.41 -2.74 -5.81
N VAL A 201 0.60 -3.74 -6.67
CA VAL A 201 1.31 -3.58 -7.95
C VAL A 201 0.43 -4.05 -9.11
N ASN A 202 0.08 -3.11 -9.98
CA ASN A 202 -0.73 -3.37 -11.17
C ASN A 202 -0.02 -4.32 -12.15
N PRO A 203 -0.76 -5.08 -12.98
CA PRO A 203 -0.17 -6.05 -13.91
C PRO A 203 1.00 -5.53 -14.76
N VAL A 204 0.84 -4.34 -15.37
CA VAL A 204 1.90 -3.71 -16.17
C VAL A 204 3.10 -3.29 -15.32
N ASP A 205 2.85 -2.78 -14.12
CA ASP A 205 3.88 -2.32 -13.21
C ASP A 205 4.73 -3.47 -12.64
N ARG A 206 4.18 -4.68 -12.57
CA ARG A 206 4.96 -5.88 -12.20
C ARG A 206 6.10 -6.13 -13.19
N TRP A 207 5.84 -5.96 -14.49
CA TRP A 207 6.90 -6.07 -15.51
C TRP A 207 7.96 -5.00 -15.37
N LYS A 208 7.57 -3.76 -15.06
CA LYS A 208 8.52 -2.66 -14.79
C LYS A 208 9.43 -3.00 -13.62
N VAL A 209 8.87 -3.48 -12.51
CA VAL A 209 9.64 -3.94 -11.34
C VAL A 209 10.60 -5.06 -11.72
N ILE A 210 10.16 -6.04 -12.51
CA ILE A 210 11.01 -7.15 -12.97
C ILE A 210 12.15 -6.65 -13.84
N LEU A 211 11.90 -5.75 -14.79
CA LEU A 211 12.95 -5.15 -15.62
C LEU A 211 13.98 -4.43 -14.77
N TYR A 212 13.54 -3.62 -13.80
CA TYR A 212 14.47 -2.99 -12.86
C TYR A 212 15.25 -4.02 -12.04
N LEU A 213 14.58 -5.08 -11.56
CA LEU A 213 15.25 -6.16 -10.85
C LEU A 213 16.34 -6.82 -11.71
N ARG A 214 16.11 -7.01 -13.01
CA ARG A 214 17.14 -7.53 -13.92
C ARG A 214 18.35 -6.61 -14.03
N THR A 215 18.15 -5.29 -13.99
CA THR A 215 19.28 -4.35 -13.91
C THR A 215 20.12 -4.52 -12.64
N LEU A 216 19.50 -4.78 -11.48
CA LEU A 216 20.21 -5.06 -10.23
C LEU A 216 21.00 -6.38 -10.28
N GLN A 217 20.50 -7.32 -11.07
CA GLN A 217 21.10 -8.63 -11.29
C GLN A 217 22.19 -8.62 -12.37
N GLY A 218 22.41 -7.48 -13.05
CA GLY A 218 23.34 -7.37 -14.17
C GLY A 218 22.92 -8.14 -15.41
N LYS A 219 21.61 -8.29 -15.63
CA LYS A 219 21.01 -8.95 -16.80
C LYS A 219 20.35 -7.95 -17.72
#